data_AF-A0A935XUB6-F1
#
_entry.id   AF-A0A935XUB6-F1
#
_cell.length_a   1.000
_cell.length_b   1.000
_cell.length_c   1.000
_cell.angle_alpha   90.00
_cell.angle_beta   90.00
_cell.angle_gamma   90.00
#
_symmetry.space_group_name_H-M   'P 1'
#
loop_
_entity.id
_entity.type
_entity.pdbx_description
1 polymer ?
#
loop_
_entity_poly.entity_id
_entity_poly.type
_entity_poly.pdbx_seq_one_letter_code
_entity_poly.pdbx_strand_id
1 'polypeptide(L)'
;MLQMNALQLAELLSGIARAQAAVINGLESAMAGTKSQHILPVLQNAAHLRDHPEPTLTDLPVRILLSYQGRVGPDLAAVARDLERLCSSASAQPASQASPAAAASAAAPAAAAGGDALDFSKLGPTA
;
A
#
# COMPACT_ATOMS: atom_id res chain seq x y z
N MET A 1 8.40 -15.80 -28.43
CA MET A 1 7.93 -15.12 -27.21
C MET A 1 6.97 -14.01 -27.62
N LEU A 2 5.90 -13.79 -26.86
CA LEU A 2 5.01 -12.67 -27.09
C LEU A 2 5.71 -11.37 -26.63
N GLN A 3 5.81 -10.36 -27.49
CA GLN A 3 6.32 -9.03 -27.14
C GLN A 3 5.14 -8.06 -27.09
N MET A 4 4.99 -7.32 -26.00
CA MET A 4 3.94 -6.32 -25.81
C MET A 4 4.56 -4.94 -25.54
N ASN A 5 4.00 -3.92 -26.19
CA ASN A 5 4.27 -2.51 -25.90
C ASN A 5 3.56 -2.10 -24.59
N ALA A 6 4.10 -1.12 -23.87
CA ALA A 6 3.46 -0.45 -22.73
C ALA A 6 2.01 -0.01 -22.99
N LEU A 7 1.68 0.48 -24.19
CA LEU A 7 0.31 0.82 -24.55
C LEU A 7 -0.61 -0.40 -24.57
N GLN A 8 -0.17 -1.52 -25.15
CA GLN A 8 -0.94 -2.76 -25.18
C GLN A 8 -1.09 -3.36 -23.78
N LEU A 9 -0.07 -3.23 -22.93
CA LEU A 9 -0.15 -3.63 -21.53
C LEU A 9 -1.11 -2.71 -20.75
N ALA A 10 -1.10 -1.40 -21.00
CA ALA A 10 -2.06 -0.47 -20.41
C ALA A 10 -3.50 -0.81 -20.79
N GLU A 11 -3.75 -1.11 -22.08
CA GLU A 11 -5.06 -1.56 -22.56
C GLU A 11 -5.51 -2.86 -21.88
N LEU A 12 -4.60 -3.83 -21.74
CA LEU A 12 -4.88 -5.09 -21.06
C LEU A 12 -5.23 -4.87 -19.57
N LEU A 13 -4.41 -4.10 -18.85
CA LEU A 13 -4.66 -3.76 -17.45
C LEU A 13 -5.97 -2.99 -17.29
N SER A 14 -6.28 -2.07 -18.20
CA SER A 14 -7.54 -1.34 -18.24
C SER A 14 -8.72 -2.28 -18.47
N GLY A 15 -8.59 -3.27 -19.36
CA GLY A 15 -9.60 -4.30 -19.60
C GLY A 15 -9.86 -5.17 -18.37
N ILE A 16 -8.80 -5.59 -17.68
CA ILE A 16 -8.88 -6.36 -16.41
C ILE A 16 -9.59 -5.53 -15.34
N ALA A 17 -9.18 -4.28 -15.14
CA ALA A 17 -9.79 -3.38 -14.16
C ALA A 17 -11.27 -3.10 -14.48
N ARG A 18 -11.62 -2.93 -15.77
CA ARG A 18 -13.01 -2.78 -16.21
C ARG A 18 -13.85 -4.01 -15.89
N ALA A 19 -13.32 -5.22 -16.09
CA ALA A 19 -14.00 -6.46 -15.72
C ALA A 19 -14.23 -6.57 -14.21
N GLN A 20 -13.22 -6.22 -13.40
CA GLN A 20 -13.33 -6.17 -11.94
C GLN A 20 -14.36 -5.13 -11.48
N ALA A 21 -14.41 -3.96 -12.12
CA ALA A 21 -15.43 -2.96 -11.85
C ALA A 21 -16.85 -3.47 -12.14
N ALA A 22 -17.03 -4.25 -13.21
CA ALA A 22 -18.31 -4.89 -13.51
C ALA A 22 -18.73 -5.89 -12.42
N VAL A 23 -17.80 -6.70 -11.91
CA VAL A 23 -18.06 -7.62 -10.79
C VAL A 23 -18.49 -6.84 -9.53
N ILE A 24 -17.77 -5.77 -9.19
CA ILE A 24 -18.08 -4.93 -8.02
C ILE A 24 -19.45 -4.27 -8.17
N ASN A 25 -19.80 -3.79 -9.37
CA ASN A 25 -21.13 -3.23 -9.63
C ASN A 25 -22.24 -4.30 -9.56
N GLY A 26 -21.96 -5.53 -9.98
CA GLY A 26 -22.87 -6.66 -9.81
C GLY A 26 -23.14 -6.97 -8.33
N LEU A 27 -22.09 -6.96 -7.50
CA LEU A 27 -22.22 -7.11 -6.05
C LEU A 27 -23.04 -5.98 -5.43
N GLU A 28 -22.77 -4.72 -5.81
CA GLU A 28 -23.53 -3.56 -5.34
C GLU A 28 -25.01 -3.67 -5.73
N SER A 29 -25.33 -4.18 -6.92
CA SER A 29 -26.70 -4.38 -7.36
C SER A 29 -27.43 -5.49 -6.57
N ALA A 30 -26.70 -6.50 -6.09
CA ALA A 30 -27.26 -7.57 -5.27
C ALA A 30 -27.36 -7.20 -3.78
N MET A 31 -26.41 -6.40 -3.29
CA MET A 31 -26.28 -6.01 -1.88
C MET A 31 -25.87 -4.53 -1.80
N ALA A 32 -26.89 -3.66 -1.74
CA ALA A 32 -26.69 -2.21 -1.72
C ALA A 32 -25.79 -1.76 -0.57
N GLY A 33 -24.84 -0.88 -0.87
CA GLY A 33 -23.86 -0.33 0.08
C GLY A 33 -22.61 -1.19 0.26
N THR A 34 -22.53 -2.40 -0.31
CA THR A 34 -21.34 -3.27 -0.20
C THR A 34 -20.09 -2.60 -0.78
N LYS A 35 -20.24 -1.88 -1.90
CA LYS A 35 -19.13 -1.17 -2.54
C LYS A 35 -18.55 -0.11 -1.62
N SER A 36 -19.38 0.74 -1.03
CA SER A 36 -18.93 1.88 -0.22
C SER A 36 -18.47 1.44 1.17
N GLN A 37 -19.11 0.46 1.79
CA GLN A 37 -18.83 0.05 3.17
C GLN A 37 -17.65 -0.92 3.28
N HIS A 38 -17.42 -1.78 2.27
CA HIS A 38 -16.46 -2.88 2.38
C HIS A 38 -15.39 -2.84 1.29
N ILE A 39 -15.78 -2.69 0.03
CA ILE A 39 -14.84 -2.87 -1.09
C ILE A 39 -13.93 -1.64 -1.26
N LEU A 40 -14.51 -0.45 -1.32
CA LEU A 40 -13.77 0.77 -1.62
C LEU A 40 -12.66 1.08 -0.59
N PRO A 41 -12.88 0.94 0.74
CA PRO A 41 -11.82 1.14 1.72
C PRO A 41 -10.64 0.17 1.55
N VAL A 42 -10.93 -1.10 1.21
CA VAL A 42 -9.89 -2.11 0.98
C VAL A 42 -9.07 -1.77 -0.27
N LEU A 43 -9.72 -1.34 -1.36
CA LEU A 43 -9.04 -0.90 -2.57
C LEU A 43 -8.18 0.36 -2.34
N GLN A 44 -8.68 1.32 -1.55
CA GLN A 44 -7.93 2.53 -1.21
C GLN A 44 -6.67 2.23 -0.40
N ASN A 45 -6.75 1.29 0.56
CA ASN A 45 -5.59 0.83 1.31
C ASN A 45 -4.58 0.12 0.41
N ALA A 46 -5.04 -0.80 -0.45
CA ALA A 46 -4.18 -1.51 -1.40
C ALA A 46 -3.50 -0.58 -2.42
N ALA A 47 -4.12 0.57 -2.70
CA ALA A 47 -3.60 1.57 -3.64
C ALA A 47 -2.44 2.40 -3.07
N HIS A 48 -2.16 2.29 -1.77
CA HIS A 48 -1.09 3.03 -1.08
C HIS A 48 -1.07 4.53 -1.40
N LEU A 49 -2.23 5.15 -1.69
CA LEU A 49 -2.30 6.54 -2.18
C LEU A 49 -1.71 7.59 -1.23
N ARG A 50 -1.60 7.24 0.05
CA ARG A 50 -1.05 8.10 1.10
C ARG A 50 0.48 7.98 1.20
N ASP A 51 1.00 6.78 0.96
CA ASP A 51 2.42 6.47 1.12
C ASP A 51 3.17 6.68 -0.20
N HIS A 52 2.52 6.39 -1.34
CA HIS A 52 3.08 6.45 -2.69
C HIS A 52 2.29 7.45 -3.55
N PRO A 53 2.72 8.72 -3.64
CA PRO A 53 2.07 9.68 -4.55
C PRO A 53 2.22 9.25 -6.01
N GLU A 54 3.40 8.77 -6.38
CA GLU A 54 3.70 8.19 -7.69
C GLU A 54 3.34 6.68 -7.73
N PRO A 55 2.78 6.17 -8.84
CA PRO A 55 2.41 4.77 -8.94
C PRO A 55 3.63 3.87 -8.92
N THR A 56 3.55 2.77 -8.19
CA THR A 56 4.47 1.65 -8.24
C THR A 56 3.90 0.51 -9.07
N LEU A 57 4.74 -0.45 -9.45
CA LEU A 57 4.31 -1.57 -10.30
C LEU A 57 3.26 -2.46 -9.60
N THR A 58 3.28 -2.51 -8.26
CA THR A 58 2.37 -3.33 -7.45
C THR A 58 1.04 -2.64 -7.17
N ASP A 59 1.01 -1.32 -7.02
CA ASP A 59 -0.23 -0.56 -6.79
C ASP A 59 -0.93 -0.10 -8.07
N LEU A 60 -0.21 -0.02 -9.21
CA LEU A 60 -0.76 0.48 -10.47
C LEU A 60 -2.08 -0.21 -10.88
N PRO A 61 -2.22 -1.56 -10.83
CA PRO A 61 -3.48 -2.21 -11.22
C PRO A 61 -4.67 -1.76 -10.37
N VAL A 62 -4.47 -1.55 -9.07
CA VAL A 62 -5.56 -1.17 -8.17
C VAL A 62 -5.90 0.31 -8.29
N ARG A 63 -4.93 1.17 -8.61
CA ARG A 63 -5.16 2.60 -8.93
C ARG A 63 -5.97 2.75 -10.23
N ILE A 64 -5.70 1.90 -11.23
CA ILE A 64 -6.51 1.80 -12.45
C ILE A 64 -7.95 1.39 -12.11
N LEU A 65 -8.13 0.36 -11.26
CA LEU A 65 -9.45 -0.06 -10.81
C LEU A 65 -10.20 1.05 -10.07
N LEU A 66 -9.54 1.79 -9.17
CA LEU A 66 -10.15 2.92 -8.46
C LEU A 66 -10.63 4.02 -9.41
N SER A 67 -9.94 4.26 -10.53
CA SER A 67 -10.40 5.20 -11.56
C SER A 67 -11.77 4.80 -12.10
N TYR A 68 -11.94 3.51 -12.45
CA TYR A 68 -13.24 2.98 -12.87
C TYR A 68 -14.33 3.08 -11.79
N GLN A 69 -13.98 3.08 -10.50
CA GLN A 69 -14.96 3.31 -9.42
C GLN A 69 -15.43 4.77 -9.33
N GLY A 70 -14.61 5.72 -9.78
CA GLY A 70 -14.93 7.14 -9.90
C GLY A 70 -15.76 7.52 -11.13
N ARG A 71 -16.25 6.54 -11.90
CA ARG A 71 -17.00 6.66 -13.17
C ARG A 71 -16.17 7.07 -14.40
N VAL A 72 -15.03 7.72 -14.21
CA VAL A 72 -14.12 8.10 -15.32
C VAL A 72 -13.01 7.05 -15.43
N GLY A 73 -12.92 6.38 -16.59
CA GLY A 73 -11.84 5.43 -16.84
C GLY A 73 -10.45 6.08 -16.80
N PRO A 74 -9.38 5.29 -16.67
CA PRO A 74 -8.00 5.80 -16.66
C PRO A 74 -7.62 6.43 -18.01
N ASP A 75 -6.70 7.40 -18.00
CA ASP A 75 -5.99 7.82 -19.22
C ASP A 75 -4.95 6.76 -19.60
N LEU A 76 -5.22 6.03 -20.68
CA LEU A 76 -4.34 4.96 -21.17
C LEU A 76 -2.93 5.47 -21.55
N ALA A 77 -2.82 6.69 -22.05
CA ALA A 77 -1.53 7.26 -22.40
C ALA A 77 -0.70 7.61 -21.15
N ALA A 78 -1.36 8.02 -20.06
CA ALA A 78 -0.70 8.21 -18.76
C ALA A 78 -0.25 6.88 -18.16
N VAL A 79 -1.11 5.86 -18.18
CA VAL A 79 -0.76 4.50 -17.69
C VAL A 79 0.40 3.91 -18.49
N ALA A 80 0.44 4.09 -19.81
CA ALA A 80 1.56 3.61 -20.63
C ALA A 80 2.87 4.31 -20.26
N ARG A 81 2.86 5.63 -20.03
CA ARG A 81 4.03 6.39 -19.55
C ARG A 81 4.50 5.90 -18.17
N ASP A 82 3.56 5.63 -17.27
CA ASP A 82 3.88 5.06 -15.95
C ASP A 82 4.51 3.66 -16.07
N LEU A 83 4.00 2.81 -16.96
CA LEU A 83 4.55 1.47 -17.24
C LEU A 83 5.95 1.55 -17.83
N GLU A 84 6.20 2.45 -18.79
CA GLU A 84 7.54 2.68 -19.33
C GLU A 84 8.50 3.10 -18.23
N ARG A 85 8.14 4.12 -17.43
CA ARG A 85 8.94 4.57 -16.29
C ARG A 85 9.26 3.41 -15.34
N LEU A 86 8.23 2.67 -14.92
CA LEU A 86 8.34 1.61 -13.92
C LEU A 86 9.17 0.42 -14.41
N CYS A 87 8.94 -0.04 -15.64
CA CYS A 87 9.69 -1.14 -16.24
C CYS A 87 11.13 -0.75 -16.59
N SER A 88 11.39 0.52 -16.92
CA SER A 88 12.75 1.04 -17.10
C SER A 88 13.51 1.20 -15.78
N SER A 89 12.81 1.44 -14.66
CA SER A 89 13.42 1.52 -13.32
C SER A 89 13.57 0.17 -12.60
N ALA A 90 12.78 -0.84 -12.96
CA ALA A 90 12.79 -2.16 -12.33
C ALA A 90 14.09 -2.95 -12.57
N SER A 91 14.89 -2.55 -13.56
CA SER A 91 16.24 -3.08 -13.80
C SER A 91 17.29 -2.58 -12.79
N ALA A 92 16.93 -1.66 -11.87
CA ALA A 92 17.89 -0.97 -11.01
C ALA A 92 17.69 -1.13 -9.49
N GLN A 93 16.79 -1.99 -8.99
CA GLN A 93 16.54 -2.05 -7.54
C GLN A 93 16.79 -3.44 -6.92
N PRO A 94 17.88 -3.64 -6.17
CA PRO A 94 17.98 -4.69 -5.16
C PRO A 94 17.00 -4.38 -4.01
N ALA A 95 16.30 -5.41 -3.55
CA ALA A 95 15.45 -5.36 -2.38
C ALA A 95 16.26 -4.97 -1.13
N SER A 96 15.93 -3.84 -0.51
CA SER A 96 16.32 -3.50 0.86
C SER A 96 15.33 -2.50 1.45
N GLN A 97 14.11 -2.96 1.74
CA GLN A 97 13.35 -2.39 2.85
C GLN A 97 13.59 -3.29 4.06
N ALA A 98 14.76 -3.13 4.69
CA ALA A 98 14.97 -3.54 6.06
C ALA A 98 14.54 -2.36 6.94
N SER A 99 13.42 -2.50 7.64
CA SER A 99 12.97 -1.55 8.65
C SER A 99 14.07 -1.32 9.70
N PRO A 100 14.47 -0.06 10.00
CA PRO A 100 15.37 0.22 11.11
C PRO A 100 14.55 0.26 12.41
N ALA A 101 14.20 -0.92 12.96
CA ALA A 101 13.51 -0.99 14.25
C ALA A 101 13.99 -2.10 15.19
N ALA A 102 15.04 -2.87 14.84
CA ALA A 102 15.47 -4.02 15.66
C ALA A 102 16.96 -4.03 16.06
N ALA A 103 17.72 -2.97 15.81
CA ALA A 103 19.17 -2.95 16.06
C ALA A 103 19.61 -2.11 17.29
N ALA A 104 18.69 -1.69 18.16
CA ALA A 104 19.01 -0.86 19.33
C ALA A 104 18.92 -1.57 20.69
N SER A 105 18.77 -2.91 20.73
CA SER A 105 18.70 -3.63 22.02
C SER A 105 19.57 -4.88 22.03
N ALA A 106 20.89 -4.71 21.84
CA ALA A 106 21.87 -5.72 22.18
C ALA A 106 23.27 -5.11 22.38
N ALA A 107 23.44 -4.29 23.42
CA ALA A 107 24.77 -3.98 23.96
C ALA A 107 24.64 -3.55 25.42
N ALA A 108 24.62 -4.53 26.33
CA ALA A 108 25.04 -4.31 27.70
C ALA A 108 26.54 -4.60 27.81
N PRO A 109 27.28 -3.79 28.59
CA PRO A 109 28.14 -4.41 29.58
C PRO A 109 27.85 -3.87 30.98
N ALA A 110 28.11 -4.75 31.94
CA ALA A 110 27.81 -4.61 33.36
C ALA A 110 28.90 -3.86 34.15
N ALA A 111 28.44 -3.31 35.28
CA ALA A 111 29.10 -3.04 36.56
C ALA A 111 29.91 -1.74 36.74
N ALA A 112 29.35 -0.81 37.55
CA ALA A 112 29.90 -0.46 38.87
C ALA A 112 28.99 0.49 39.69
N ALA A 113 28.60 0.00 40.88
CA ALA A 113 28.46 0.70 42.17
C ALA A 113 27.43 1.84 42.41
N GLY A 114 26.64 1.63 43.49
CA GLY A 114 25.84 2.64 44.23
C GLY A 114 24.36 2.59 43.86
N GLY A 115 23.46 1.91 44.59
CA GLY A 115 23.31 1.89 46.04
C GLY A 115 22.33 2.99 46.43
N ASP A 116 21.02 2.78 46.21
CA ASP A 116 19.96 3.27 47.09
C ASP A 116 18.60 2.69 46.66
N ALA A 117 18.26 1.56 47.26
CA ALA A 117 16.90 1.05 47.26
C ALA A 117 16.11 1.85 48.31
N LEU A 118 15.49 2.96 47.91
CA LEU A 118 14.49 3.66 48.73
C LEU A 118 13.11 3.50 48.11
N ASP A 119 12.47 2.46 48.61
CA ASP A 119 11.14 1.96 48.40
C ASP A 119 10.03 2.99 48.72
N PHE A 120 9.30 3.44 47.69
CA PHE A 120 8.17 4.36 47.81
C PHE A 120 6.86 3.69 48.27
N SER A 121 6.88 2.42 48.70
CA SER A 121 5.72 1.70 49.24
C SER A 121 5.22 2.22 50.60
N LYS A 122 5.68 3.39 51.07
CA LYS A 122 5.28 3.99 52.35
C LYS A 122 4.44 5.27 52.26
N LEU A 123 4.05 5.75 51.08
CA LEU A 123 3.07 6.86 51.00
C LEU A 123 1.62 6.32 50.92
N GLY A 124 1.14 5.87 52.08
CA GLY A 124 -0.29 5.76 52.40
C GLY A 124 -0.77 6.96 53.24
N PRO A 125 -2.09 7.18 53.36
CA PRO A 125 -2.71 8.51 53.45
C PRO A 125 -2.81 9.05 54.87
N THR A 126 -2.71 10.38 55.03
CA THR A 126 -3.16 11.09 56.24
C THR A 126 -3.85 12.41 55.88
N ALA A 127 -5.18 12.40 55.90
CA ALA A 127 -6.09 13.41 56.48
C ALA A 127 -7.53 13.06 56.08
#